data_AF-A0A839NTU1-F1
#
_entry.id   AF-A0A839NTU1-F1
#
_cell.length_a   1.000
_cell.length_b   1.000
_cell.length_c   1.000
_cell.angle_alpha   90.00
_cell.angle_beta   90.00
_cell.angle_gamma   90.00
#
_symmetry.space_group_name_H-M   'P 1'
#
loop_
_entity.id
_entity.type
_entity.pdbx_description
1 polymer ?
#
loop_
_entity_poly.entity_id
_entity_poly.type
_entity_poly.pdbx_seq_one_letter_code
_entity_poly.pdbx_strand_id
1 'polypeptide(L)'
;MITGRSKFLAGAALALLLLGSQAASAKRLTVVPGDRPITVDVPNAWKVAVVERGIQIRTADEEVYLWFESYRPAQFQTLLNEHNAYFKNQGVRVVGAETAKQVDFPTYLLKVTEYPATYEGKPTVLRYISVAPKAEGERLLLVSYWASPAGDKKYDAETQGILNSLAASYDGK
;
A
#
# COMPACT_ATOMS: atom_id res chain seq x y z
N MET A 1 -53.25 -18.24 48.23
CA MET A 1 -52.96 -19.54 47.59
C MET A 1 -53.02 -19.36 46.08
N ILE A 2 -51.87 -19.45 45.39
CA ILE A 2 -51.45 -20.57 44.50
C ILE A 2 -52.16 -20.51 43.14
N THR A 3 -51.65 -19.72 42.19
CA THR A 3 -50.77 -20.06 41.02
C THR A 3 -51.48 -20.68 39.81
N GLY A 4 -51.18 -20.14 38.63
CA GLY A 4 -51.37 -20.78 37.33
C GLY A 4 -50.66 -20.00 36.21
N ARG A 5 -49.57 -20.57 35.67
CA ARG A 5 -48.73 -20.05 34.58
C ARG A 5 -49.35 -20.37 33.22
N SER A 6 -49.10 -19.56 32.19
CA SER A 6 -48.28 -19.95 31.01
C SER A 6 -48.22 -18.87 29.91
N LYS A 7 -47.03 -18.80 29.31
CA LYS A 7 -46.47 -17.81 28.38
C LYS A 7 -46.81 -18.14 26.91
N PHE A 8 -46.93 -17.16 26.01
CA PHE A 8 -46.49 -17.19 24.59
C PHE A 8 -46.50 -15.73 24.04
N LEU A 9 -45.33 -15.13 23.74
CA LEU A 9 -44.67 -14.93 22.43
C LEU A 9 -45.24 -13.83 21.51
N ALA A 10 -44.49 -12.72 21.38
CA ALA A 10 -44.27 -11.92 20.16
C ALA A 10 -43.23 -10.85 20.54
N GLY A 11 -42.06 -10.67 19.95
CA GLY A 11 -41.65 -10.96 18.57
C GLY A 11 -41.10 -9.66 17.99
N ALA A 12 -39.85 -9.30 18.30
CA ALA A 12 -39.12 -8.26 17.58
C ALA A 12 -37.76 -8.85 17.20
N ALA A 13 -37.67 -9.27 15.93
CA ALA A 13 -36.48 -9.83 15.33
C ALA A 13 -35.37 -8.76 15.29
N LEU A 14 -34.27 -9.03 15.98
CA LEU A 14 -33.03 -8.30 15.82
C LEU A 14 -32.42 -8.76 14.50
N ALA A 15 -32.61 -7.98 13.43
CA ALA A 15 -31.88 -8.19 12.18
C ALA A 15 -30.39 -7.91 12.46
N LEU A 16 -29.62 -8.97 12.68
CA LEU A 16 -28.16 -8.89 12.68
C LEU A 16 -27.72 -8.40 11.29
N LEU A 17 -27.24 -7.15 11.23
CA LEU A 17 -26.36 -6.67 10.18
C LEU A 17 -25.07 -7.49 10.24
N LEU A 18 -25.10 -8.69 9.68
CA LEU A 18 -23.92 -9.38 9.18
C LEU A 18 -23.41 -8.59 7.98
N LEU A 19 -22.81 -7.42 8.24
CA LEU A 19 -21.77 -6.90 7.38
C LEU A 19 -20.59 -7.85 7.57
N GLY A 20 -20.69 -8.99 6.89
CA GLY A 20 -19.62 -9.97 6.84
C GLY A 20 -18.37 -9.23 6.43
N SER A 21 -17.35 -9.29 7.28
CA SER A 21 -15.98 -9.11 6.86
C SER A 21 -15.75 -10.15 5.76
N GLN A 22 -16.05 -9.79 4.51
CA GLN A 22 -15.57 -10.54 3.38
C GLN A 22 -14.07 -10.50 3.55
N ALA A 23 -13.47 -11.63 3.96
CA ALA A 23 -12.03 -11.78 3.94
C ALA A 23 -11.62 -11.46 2.51
N ALA A 24 -11.12 -10.25 2.30
CA ALA A 24 -10.77 -9.77 0.99
C ALA A 24 -9.68 -10.71 0.49
N SER A 25 -10.03 -11.57 -0.46
CA SER A 25 -9.07 -12.49 -1.05
C SER A 25 -7.96 -11.65 -1.67
N ALA A 26 -6.71 -12.00 -1.39
CA ALA A 26 -5.53 -11.32 -1.92
C ALA A 26 -4.80 -12.22 -2.93
N LYS A 27 -4.17 -11.60 -3.92
CA LYS A 27 -3.30 -12.25 -4.89
C LYS A 27 -1.85 -11.91 -4.58
N ARG A 28 -0.98 -12.91 -4.62
CA ARG A 28 0.46 -12.74 -4.43
C ARG A 28 1.13 -12.31 -5.73
N LEU A 29 1.93 -11.25 -5.68
CA LEU A 29 2.63 -10.69 -6.83
C LEU A 29 4.11 -10.51 -6.53
N THR A 30 4.98 -10.85 -7.47
CA THR A 30 6.41 -10.57 -7.39
C THR A 30 6.70 -9.12 -7.74
N VAL A 31 7.41 -8.41 -6.85
CA VAL A 31 7.82 -7.00 -7.01
C VAL A 31 9.32 -6.83 -7.18
N VAL A 32 10.12 -7.80 -6.71
CA VAL A 32 11.54 -7.90 -7.01
C VAL A 32 11.82 -9.31 -7.54
N PRO A 33 12.24 -9.46 -8.81
CA PRO A 33 12.62 -10.76 -9.35
C PRO A 33 14.01 -11.17 -8.86
N GLY A 34 14.25 -12.48 -8.74
CA GLY A 34 15.53 -13.06 -8.36
C GLY A 34 15.36 -14.47 -7.81
N ASP A 35 16.46 -15.08 -7.37
CA ASP A 35 16.47 -16.44 -6.79
C ASP A 35 15.62 -16.53 -5.52
N ARG A 36 15.58 -15.43 -4.75
CA ARG A 36 14.67 -15.20 -3.65
C ARG A 36 13.75 -14.02 -4.02
N PRO A 37 12.64 -14.26 -4.72
CA PRO A 37 11.77 -13.18 -5.18
C PRO A 37 11.10 -12.50 -3.99
N ILE A 38 11.04 -11.17 -4.03
CA ILE A 38 10.26 -10.39 -3.07
C ILE A 38 8.85 -10.24 -3.59
N THR A 39 7.87 -10.48 -2.74
CA THR A 39 6.45 -10.50 -3.09
C THR A 39 5.62 -9.59 -2.19
N VAL A 40 4.41 -9.27 -2.66
CA VAL A 40 3.36 -8.61 -1.90
C VAL A 40 2.03 -9.31 -2.12
N ASP A 41 1.18 -9.31 -1.10
CA ASP A 41 -0.20 -9.77 -1.18
C ASP A 41 -1.12 -8.56 -1.40
N VAL A 42 -1.76 -8.51 -2.57
CA VAL A 42 -2.59 -7.39 -3.02
C VAL A 42 -4.05 -7.80 -3.02
N PRO A 43 -4.97 -7.01 -2.43
CA PRO A 43 -6.40 -7.33 -2.48
C PRO A 43 -6.88 -7.55 -3.92
N ASN A 44 -7.76 -8.54 -4.12
CA ASN A 44 -8.26 -8.87 -5.47
C ASN A 44 -9.05 -7.71 -6.09
N ALA A 45 -9.67 -6.87 -5.27
CA ALA A 45 -10.39 -5.68 -5.71
C ALA A 45 -9.48 -4.59 -6.30
N TRP A 46 -8.17 -4.62 -6.03
CA TRP A 46 -7.22 -3.66 -6.57
C TRP A 46 -6.79 -4.05 -7.98
N LYS A 47 -6.77 -3.05 -8.86
CA LYS A 47 -6.29 -3.18 -10.23
C LYS A 47 -4.78 -3.24 -10.22
N VAL A 48 -4.22 -4.03 -11.14
CA VAL A 48 -2.77 -4.22 -11.30
C VAL A 48 -2.41 -3.98 -12.75
N ALA A 49 -1.31 -3.26 -12.97
CA ALA A 49 -0.69 -3.08 -14.27
C ALA A 49 0.81 -3.37 -14.17
N VAL A 50 1.38 -4.01 -15.18
CA VAL A 50 2.84 -4.17 -15.30
C VAL A 50 3.43 -2.87 -15.82
N VAL A 51 4.54 -2.44 -15.23
CA VAL A 51 5.35 -1.29 -15.66
C VAL A 51 6.79 -1.75 -15.90
N GLU A 52 7.62 -0.89 -16.48
CA GLU A 52 8.98 -1.24 -16.93
C GLU A 52 9.84 -1.92 -15.84
N ARG A 53 9.76 -1.43 -14.59
CA ARG A 53 10.57 -1.90 -13.45
C ARG A 53 9.80 -2.71 -12.41
N GLY A 54 8.53 -3.05 -12.67
CA GLY A 54 7.72 -3.82 -11.72
C GLY A 54 6.22 -3.68 -11.97
N ILE A 55 5.47 -3.31 -10.94
CA ILE A 55 4.01 -3.22 -11.02
C ILE A 55 3.49 -1.89 -10.48
N GLN A 56 2.37 -1.44 -11.04
CA GLN A 56 1.50 -0.45 -10.43
C GLN A 56 0.25 -1.17 -9.92
N ILE A 57 -0.17 -0.85 -8.70
CA ILE A 57 -1.46 -1.25 -8.16
C ILE A 57 -2.27 -0.01 -7.80
N ARG A 58 -3.59 -0.09 -7.94
CA ARG A 58 -4.48 1.01 -7.58
C ARG A 58 -5.85 0.52 -7.14
N THR A 59 -6.51 1.32 -6.30
CA THR A 59 -7.90 1.07 -5.94
C THR A 59 -8.81 1.26 -7.15
N ALA A 60 -9.98 0.60 -7.11
CA ALA A 60 -10.93 0.66 -8.22
C ALA A 60 -11.47 2.07 -8.48
N ASP A 61 -11.59 2.86 -7.41
CA ASP A 61 -12.03 4.26 -7.39
C ASP A 61 -10.91 5.27 -7.63
N GLU A 62 -9.68 4.81 -7.88
CA GLU A 62 -8.54 5.67 -8.24
C GLU A 62 -8.12 6.65 -7.14
N GLU A 63 -8.44 6.33 -5.89
CA GLU A 63 -8.09 7.14 -4.72
C GLU A 63 -6.69 6.84 -4.16
N VAL A 64 -6.15 5.64 -4.43
CA VAL A 64 -4.81 5.22 -3.99
C VAL A 64 -4.08 4.51 -5.12
N TYR A 65 -2.82 4.88 -5.32
CA TYR A 65 -1.88 4.28 -6.25
C TYR A 65 -0.58 3.91 -5.54
N LEU A 66 -0.05 2.72 -5.85
CA LEU A 66 1.30 2.31 -5.48
C LEU A 66 2.05 1.80 -6.70
N TRP A 67 3.29 2.23 -6.86
CA TRP A 67 4.25 1.64 -7.80
C TRP A 67 5.30 0.89 -7.01
N PHE A 68 5.53 -0.38 -7.35
CA PHE A 68 6.60 -1.19 -6.80
C PHE A 68 7.63 -1.41 -7.89
N GLU A 69 8.76 -0.72 -7.78
CA GLU A 69 9.77 -0.73 -8.84
C GLU A 69 11.13 -1.16 -8.31
N SER A 70 11.59 -2.30 -8.82
CA SER A 70 12.90 -2.84 -8.48
C SER A 70 13.96 -2.23 -9.38
N TYR A 71 15.09 -1.81 -8.81
CA TYR A 71 16.13 -1.10 -9.55
C TYR A 71 17.53 -1.44 -9.04
N ARG A 72 18.54 -1.23 -9.89
CA ARG A 72 19.95 -1.22 -9.50
C ARG A 72 20.37 0.21 -9.12
N PRO A 73 21.38 0.41 -8.26
CA PRO A 73 21.80 1.75 -7.82
C PRO A 73 21.99 2.76 -8.95
N ALA A 74 22.62 2.35 -10.06
CA ALA A 74 22.86 3.20 -11.23
C ALA A 74 21.58 3.72 -11.91
N GLN A 75 20.43 3.08 -11.67
CA GLN A 75 19.14 3.46 -12.24
C GLN A 75 18.36 4.44 -11.36
N PHE A 76 18.77 4.67 -10.12
CA PHE A 76 17.98 5.43 -9.14
C PHE A 76 17.62 6.83 -9.61
N GLN A 77 18.60 7.58 -10.12
CA GLN A 77 18.34 8.95 -10.57
C GLN A 77 17.37 9.01 -11.75
N THR A 78 17.44 8.02 -12.65
CA THR A 78 16.52 7.92 -13.80
C THR A 78 15.10 7.64 -13.30
N LEU A 79 14.95 6.64 -12.43
CA LEU A 79 13.68 6.28 -11.81
C LEU A 79 13.03 7.46 -11.09
N LEU A 80 13.80 8.17 -10.26
CA LEU A 80 13.30 9.34 -9.53
C LEU A 80 12.84 10.46 -10.48
N ASN A 81 13.59 10.71 -11.55
CA ASN A 81 13.23 11.72 -12.54
C ASN A 81 11.94 11.37 -13.30
N GLU A 82 11.74 10.10 -13.65
CA GLU A 82 10.52 9.63 -14.30
C GLU A 82 9.29 9.79 -13.41
N HIS A 83 9.39 9.44 -12.13
CA HIS A 83 8.30 9.67 -11.15
C HIS A 83 7.99 11.14 -11.01
N ASN A 84 9.01 11.98 -10.82
CA ASN A 84 8.82 13.42 -10.69
C ASN A 84 8.19 14.02 -11.96
N ALA A 85 8.60 13.57 -13.15
CA ALA A 85 8.01 13.98 -14.41
C ALA A 85 6.55 13.53 -14.54
N TYR A 86 6.26 12.26 -14.21
CA TYR A 86 4.91 11.71 -14.19
C TYR A 86 3.99 12.52 -13.28
N PHE A 87 4.35 12.67 -12.01
CA PHE A 87 3.57 13.43 -11.02
C PHE A 87 3.38 14.89 -11.46
N LYS A 88 4.42 15.53 -11.99
CA LYS A 88 4.30 16.88 -12.54
C LYS A 88 3.28 16.95 -13.68
N ASN A 89 3.30 15.98 -14.59
CA ASN A 89 2.37 15.92 -15.73
C ASN A 89 0.94 15.61 -15.29
N GLN A 90 0.75 14.85 -14.22
CA GLN A 90 -0.57 14.65 -13.60
C GLN A 90 -1.09 15.91 -12.90
N GLY A 91 -0.23 16.90 -12.60
CA GLY A 91 -0.63 18.10 -11.86
C GLY A 91 -0.36 18.03 -10.36
N VAL A 92 0.40 17.02 -9.91
CA VAL A 92 0.95 16.97 -8.57
C VAL A 92 2.08 18.01 -8.43
N ARG A 93 2.12 18.69 -7.30
CA ARG A 93 3.12 19.71 -6.96
C ARG A 93 3.59 19.50 -5.53
N VAL A 94 4.89 19.34 -5.33
CA VAL A 94 5.52 19.43 -4.00
C VAL A 94 5.53 20.88 -3.57
N VAL A 95 5.10 21.16 -2.34
CA VAL A 95 4.89 22.51 -1.80
C VAL A 95 5.69 22.80 -0.53
N GLY A 96 6.58 21.90 -0.14
CA GLY A 96 7.41 22.05 1.05
C GLY A 96 8.57 21.06 1.08
N ALA A 97 9.39 21.17 2.13
CA ALA A 97 10.47 20.23 2.38
C ALA A 97 9.91 18.87 2.80
N GLU A 98 10.60 17.81 2.39
CA GLU A 98 10.28 16.45 2.81
C GLU A 98 10.52 16.23 4.31
N THR A 99 9.83 15.24 4.85
CA THR A 99 10.23 14.60 6.10
C THR A 99 10.62 13.16 5.81
N ALA A 100 11.60 12.63 6.52
CA ALA A 100 12.04 11.26 6.34
C ALA A 100 12.21 10.55 7.68
N LYS A 101 11.85 9.27 7.68
CA LYS A 101 12.12 8.33 8.77
C LYS A 101 12.86 7.13 8.21
N GLN A 102 13.84 6.66 8.95
CA GLN A 102 14.63 5.48 8.59
C GLN A 102 14.54 4.47 9.73
N VAL A 103 14.37 3.20 9.36
CA VAL A 103 14.36 2.07 10.29
C VAL A 103 15.32 1.02 9.76
N ASP A 104 16.21 0.56 10.63
CA ASP A 104 17.20 -0.46 10.31
C ASP A 104 16.72 -1.83 10.80
N PHE A 105 16.34 -2.72 9.87
CA PHE A 105 15.94 -4.09 10.16
C PHE A 105 17.13 -5.05 9.99
N PRO A 106 17.07 -6.27 10.54
CA PRO A 106 18.16 -7.23 10.40
C PRO A 106 18.52 -7.55 8.93
N THR A 107 17.53 -7.57 8.04
CA THR A 107 17.66 -8.03 6.64
C THR A 107 17.68 -6.89 5.61
N TYR A 108 17.15 -5.71 5.95
CA TYR A 108 17.05 -4.56 5.04
C TYR A 108 17.03 -3.23 5.79
N LEU A 109 17.36 -2.16 5.09
CA LEU A 109 17.13 -0.78 5.51
C LEU A 109 15.83 -0.26 4.90
N LEU A 110 14.96 0.32 5.71
CA LEU A 110 13.72 0.97 5.26
C LEU A 110 13.85 2.49 5.44
N LYS A 111 13.58 3.26 4.39
CA LYS A 111 13.44 4.72 4.47
C LYS A 111 12.10 5.16 3.90
N VAL A 112 11.28 5.78 4.73
CA VAL A 112 10.02 6.42 4.31
C VAL A 112 10.25 7.91 4.21
N THR A 113 9.98 8.49 3.05
CA THR A 113 10.09 9.93 2.78
C THR A 113 8.71 10.45 2.39
N GLU A 114 8.20 11.45 3.10
CA GLU A 114 6.92 12.08 2.83
C GLU A 114 7.13 13.50 2.30
N TYR A 115 6.43 13.85 1.24
CA TYR A 115 6.49 15.17 0.62
C TYR A 115 5.17 15.90 0.84
N PRO A 116 5.16 17.10 1.44
CA PRO A 116 4.01 17.99 1.39
C PRO A 116 3.67 18.28 -0.08
N ALA A 117 2.49 17.87 -0.53
CA ALA A 117 2.12 17.96 -1.94
C ALA A 117 0.65 18.37 -2.14
N THR A 118 0.37 18.89 -3.33
CA THR A 118 -0.97 19.16 -3.82
C THR A 118 -1.21 18.45 -5.15
N TYR A 119 -2.45 18.12 -5.45
CA TYR A 119 -2.94 17.69 -6.76
C TYR A 119 -4.10 18.60 -7.13
N GLU A 120 -4.02 19.25 -8.30
CA GLU A 120 -5.01 20.25 -8.73
C GLU A 120 -5.29 21.34 -7.68
N GLY A 121 -4.24 21.76 -6.96
CA GLY A 121 -4.33 22.79 -5.91
C GLY A 121 -4.94 22.33 -4.58
N LYS A 122 -5.33 21.06 -4.44
CA LYS A 122 -5.83 20.47 -3.19
C LYS A 122 -4.78 19.57 -2.53
N PRO A 123 -4.78 19.41 -1.20
CA PRO A 123 -3.84 18.51 -0.53
C PRO A 123 -3.92 17.08 -1.08
N THR A 124 -2.76 16.44 -1.26
CA THR A 124 -2.63 15.04 -1.64
C THR A 124 -1.53 14.38 -0.82
N VAL A 125 -1.57 13.06 -0.69
CA VAL A 125 -0.55 12.29 0.01
C VAL A 125 0.47 11.80 -1.00
N LEU A 126 1.74 12.16 -0.82
CA LEU A 126 2.85 11.69 -1.63
C LEU A 126 3.96 11.14 -0.72
N ARG A 127 4.24 9.85 -0.84
CA ARG A 127 5.29 9.17 -0.06
C ARG A 127 6.15 8.30 -0.97
N TYR A 128 7.44 8.20 -0.64
CA TYR A 128 8.35 7.23 -1.22
C TYR A 128 8.89 6.31 -0.11
N ILE A 129 8.84 5.01 -0.33
CA ILE A 129 9.36 3.99 0.58
C ILE A 129 10.51 3.30 -0.13
N SER A 130 11.73 3.59 0.28
CA SER A 130 12.93 2.91 -0.20
C SER A 130 13.23 1.70 0.67
N VAL A 131 13.43 0.54 0.04
CA VAL A 131 13.92 -0.67 0.69
C VAL A 131 15.26 -1.05 0.07
N ALA A 132 16.30 -1.10 0.91
CA ALA A 132 17.64 -1.50 0.52
C ALA A 132 18.01 -2.79 1.27
N PRO A 133 18.04 -3.95 0.60
CA PRO A 133 18.47 -5.19 1.23
C PRO A 133 19.93 -5.10 1.68
N LYS A 134 20.25 -5.77 2.79
CA LYS A 134 21.64 -5.82 3.30
C LYS A 134 22.50 -6.88 2.61
N ALA A 135 21.87 -7.87 1.97
CA ALA A 135 22.58 -8.85 1.18
C ALA A 135 23.11 -8.21 -0.11
N GLU A 136 24.39 -8.47 -0.42
CA GLU A 136 25.04 -7.90 -1.59
C GLU A 136 24.40 -8.41 -2.89
N GLY A 137 24.41 -7.57 -3.92
CA GLY A 137 23.92 -7.92 -5.26
C GLY A 137 22.39 -7.88 -5.42
N GLU A 138 21.63 -7.76 -4.33
CA GLU A 138 20.18 -7.65 -4.39
C GLU A 138 19.72 -6.31 -4.97
N ARG A 139 18.58 -6.34 -5.66
CA ARG A 139 17.96 -5.13 -6.22
C ARG A 139 17.35 -4.30 -5.09
N LEU A 140 17.40 -2.99 -5.22
CA LEU A 140 16.65 -2.08 -4.36
C LEU A 140 15.20 -2.02 -4.82
N LEU A 141 14.31 -1.63 -3.92
CA LEU A 141 12.90 -1.38 -4.23
C LEU A 141 12.54 0.05 -3.85
N LEU A 142 11.89 0.76 -4.77
CA LEU A 142 11.21 2.02 -4.49
C LEU A 142 9.71 1.74 -4.56
N VAL A 143 9.00 2.08 -3.49
CA VAL A 143 7.53 2.13 -3.51
C VAL A 143 7.10 3.58 -3.54
N SER A 144 6.53 4.02 -4.65
CA SER A 144 5.91 5.35 -4.75
C SER A 144 4.45 5.23 -4.36
N TYR A 145 3.99 6.04 -3.42
CA TYR A 145 2.61 6.05 -2.92
C TYR A 145 2.00 7.41 -3.20
N TRP A 146 0.90 7.43 -3.97
CA TRP A 146 0.14 8.63 -4.24
C TRP A 146 -1.34 8.38 -3.95
N ALA A 147 -1.93 9.21 -3.10
CA ALA A 147 -3.32 9.05 -2.70
C ALA A 147 -4.03 10.39 -2.47
N SER A 148 -5.35 10.37 -2.59
CA SER A 148 -6.17 11.41 -1.98
C SER A 148 -6.13 11.25 -0.44
N PRO A 149 -6.32 12.33 0.35
CA PRO A 149 -6.39 12.21 1.81
C PRO A 149 -7.55 11.31 2.29
N ALA A 150 -8.67 11.28 1.57
CA ALA A 150 -9.79 10.42 1.90
C ALA A 150 -9.50 8.96 1.56
N GLY A 151 -8.86 8.71 0.41
CA GLY A 151 -8.35 7.42 -0.03
C GLY A 151 -7.36 6.82 0.96
N ASP A 152 -6.36 7.61 1.35
CA ASP A 152 -5.33 7.22 2.33
C ASP A 152 -5.97 6.67 3.61
N LYS A 153 -6.98 7.37 4.13
CA LYS A 153 -7.73 6.94 5.31
C LYS A 153 -8.61 5.72 5.05
N LYS A 154 -9.35 5.70 3.93
CA LYS A 154 -10.30 4.64 3.60
C LYS A 154 -9.61 3.29 3.39
N TYR A 155 -8.43 3.31 2.76
CA TYR A 155 -7.68 2.13 2.36
C TYR A 155 -6.45 1.87 3.24
N ASP A 156 -6.34 2.54 4.40
CA ASP A 156 -5.21 2.43 5.32
C ASP A 156 -4.93 0.96 5.72
N ALA A 157 -5.96 0.24 6.17
CA ALA A 157 -5.81 -1.16 6.60
C ALA A 157 -5.33 -2.08 5.46
N GLU A 158 -5.85 -1.89 4.25
CA GLU A 158 -5.44 -2.68 3.07
C GLU A 158 -4.00 -2.34 2.65
N THR A 159 -3.65 -1.05 2.67
CA THR A 159 -2.29 -0.58 2.36
C THR A 159 -1.28 -1.10 3.39
N GLN A 160 -1.62 -1.07 4.68
CA GLN A 160 -0.80 -1.67 5.73
C GLN A 160 -0.66 -3.19 5.54
N GLY A 161 -1.73 -3.89 5.14
CA GLY A 161 -1.65 -5.31 4.79
C GLY A 161 -0.64 -5.59 3.68
N ILE A 162 -0.66 -4.79 2.62
CA ILE A 162 0.30 -4.89 1.51
C ILE A 162 1.73 -4.65 2.01
N LEU A 163 1.99 -3.57 2.76
CA LEU A 163 3.32 -3.25 3.27
C LEU A 163 3.83 -4.28 4.29
N ASN A 164 2.95 -4.87 5.10
CA ASN A 164 3.30 -5.94 6.03
C ASN A 164 3.69 -7.22 5.28
N SER A 165 2.98 -7.56 4.20
CA SER A 165 3.36 -8.71 3.35
C SER A 165 4.72 -8.48 2.65
N LEU A 166 5.02 -7.24 2.25
CA LEU A 166 6.33 -6.87 1.71
C LEU A 166 7.43 -7.11 2.75
N ALA A 167 7.23 -6.60 3.97
CA ALA A 167 8.18 -6.77 5.07
C ALA A 167 8.40 -8.26 5.40
N ALA A 168 7.32 -9.06 5.47
CA ALA A 168 7.39 -10.50 5.68
C ALA A 168 8.22 -11.19 4.59
N SER A 169 8.04 -10.80 3.33
CA SER A 169 8.81 -11.36 2.21
C SER A 169 10.31 -11.06 2.32
N TYR A 170 10.70 -9.86 2.76
CA TYR A 170 12.12 -9.53 3.04
C TYR A 170 12.69 -10.29 4.24
N ASP A 171 11.86 -10.61 5.22
CA ASP A 171 12.22 -11.46 6.36
C ASP A 171 12.30 -12.96 6.00
N GLY A 172 11.97 -13.34 4.77
CA GLY A 172 11.94 -14.74 4.32
C GLY A 172 10.75 -15.55 4.85
N LYS A 173 9.62 -14.88 5.13
CA LYS A 173 8.37 -15.48 5.62
C LYS A 173 7.32 -15.58 4.53
#